data_AF-A0A7M1B579-F1
#
_entry.id   AF-A0A7M1B579-F1
#
_cell.length_a   1.000
_cell.length_b   1.000
_cell.length_c   1.000
_cell.angle_alpha   90.00
_cell.angle_beta   90.00
_cell.angle_gamma   90.00
#
_symmetry.space_group_name_H-M   'P 1'
#
loop_
_entity.id
_entity.type
_entity.pdbx_description
1 polymer ?
#
loop_
_entity_poly.entity_id
_entity_poly.type
_entity_poly.pdbx_seq_one_letter_code
_entity_poly.pdbx_strand_id
1 'polypeptide(L)'
;MKKEQIVLGGGCFWCIEAVYRNVKGMISVVSAYTGGARANPTYENVCSGATGHAEVVDITYDADVISLAEILDIFFVIHDPTTLNQQGADKGTQYRSVIYYENEEQKKVIEESIAKHQNGFADTIVTEVSPLGEVYPAEPYHQNYYNLNAQQGYCQVVIAPKLQKFMMTFPEKLG
;
A
#
# COMPACT_ATOMS: atom_id res chain seq x y z
N MET A 1 4.69 19.11 -13.50
CA MET A 1 4.33 17.71 -13.23
C MET A 1 5.60 16.93 -13.04
N LYS A 2 6.05 16.88 -11.78
CA LYS A 2 7.19 16.11 -11.33
C LYS A 2 6.69 14.72 -10.95
N LYS A 3 6.94 13.71 -11.80
CA LYS A 3 6.50 12.34 -11.52
C LYS A 3 7.51 11.63 -10.61
N GLU A 4 7.01 10.99 -9.57
CA GLU A 4 7.78 10.12 -8.68
C GLU A 4 7.03 8.82 -8.44
N GLN A 5 7.76 7.76 -8.09
CA GLN A 5 7.20 6.44 -7.82
C GLN A 5 7.45 6.03 -6.35
N ILE A 6 6.50 5.31 -5.77
CA ILE A 6 6.65 4.64 -4.48
C ILE A 6 5.81 3.35 -4.48
N VAL A 7 6.29 2.30 -3.82
CA VAL A 7 5.57 1.02 -3.76
C VAL A 7 5.24 0.67 -2.32
N LEU A 8 3.94 0.48 -2.03
CA LEU A 8 3.42 0.34 -0.67
C LEU A 8 2.71 -1.00 -0.49
N GLY A 9 3.06 -1.75 0.55
CA GLY A 9 2.37 -2.96 1.01
C GLY A 9 1.81 -2.76 2.42
N GLY A 10 0.54 -3.11 2.62
CA GLY A 10 -0.18 -2.84 3.88
C GLY A 10 -1.31 -3.84 4.16
N GLY A 11 -1.16 -5.08 3.69
CA GLY A 11 -2.22 -6.08 3.63
C GLY A 11 -2.76 -6.23 2.21
N CYS A 12 -4.03 -6.64 2.07
CA CYS A 12 -4.65 -6.83 0.76
C CYS A 12 -4.54 -5.57 -0.11
N PHE A 13 -3.91 -5.70 -1.28
CA PHE A 13 -3.68 -4.57 -2.18
C PHE A 13 -4.96 -3.90 -2.71
N TRP A 14 -6.11 -4.59 -2.72
CA TRP A 14 -7.40 -4.01 -3.13
C TRP A 14 -7.85 -2.91 -2.17
N CYS A 15 -7.54 -3.06 -0.88
CA CYS A 15 -7.82 -2.05 0.13
C CYS A 15 -7.00 -0.79 -0.13
N ILE A 16 -5.71 -0.98 -0.37
CA ILE A 16 -4.74 0.10 -0.54
C ILE A 16 -4.97 0.81 -1.88
N GLU A 17 -5.19 0.05 -2.96
CA GLU A 17 -5.51 0.56 -4.30
C GLU A 17 -6.77 1.43 -4.26
N ALA A 18 -7.84 0.95 -3.60
CA ALA A 18 -9.09 1.69 -3.50
C ALA A 18 -8.91 3.05 -2.81
N VAL A 19 -8.08 3.14 -1.76
CA VAL A 19 -7.80 4.41 -1.11
C VAL A 19 -7.01 5.33 -2.04
N TYR A 20 -5.85 4.88 -2.54
CA TYR A 20 -4.97 5.76 -3.32
C TYR A 20 -5.59 6.19 -4.64
N ARG A 21 -6.47 5.39 -5.26
CA ARG A 21 -7.24 5.83 -6.44
C ARG A 21 -8.09 7.08 -6.21
N ASN A 22 -8.44 7.40 -4.96
CA ASN A 22 -9.22 8.58 -4.58
C ASN A 22 -8.35 9.72 -4.00
N VAL A 23 -7.02 9.59 -4.08
CA VAL A 23 -6.08 10.60 -3.59
C VAL A 23 -5.70 11.53 -4.74
N LYS A 24 -5.82 12.84 -4.51
CA LYS A 24 -5.41 13.86 -5.48
C LYS A 24 -3.92 13.76 -5.78
N GLY A 25 -3.56 14.00 -7.04
CA GLY A 25 -2.17 13.94 -7.50
C GLY A 25 -1.69 12.53 -7.83
N MET A 26 -2.50 11.49 -7.68
CA MET A 26 -2.15 10.16 -8.21
C MET A 26 -2.24 10.14 -9.73
N ILE A 27 -1.19 9.64 -10.38
CA ILE A 27 -1.12 9.46 -11.83
C ILE A 27 -1.44 8.01 -12.21
N SER A 28 -0.90 7.05 -11.46
CA SER A 28 -1.23 5.63 -11.59
C SER A 28 -1.16 4.93 -10.25
N VAL A 29 -2.04 3.94 -10.06
CA VAL A 29 -2.14 3.11 -8.87
C VAL A 29 -2.40 1.69 -9.37
N VAL A 30 -1.40 0.81 -9.24
CA VAL A 30 -1.40 -0.54 -9.83
C VAL A 30 -1.19 -1.58 -8.75
N SER A 31 -2.11 -2.53 -8.61
CA SER A 31 -1.94 -3.70 -7.75
C SER A 31 -0.83 -4.58 -8.32
N ALA A 32 0.16 -4.96 -7.50
CA ALA A 32 1.36 -5.66 -7.94
C ALA A 32 1.96 -6.58 -6.86
N TYR A 33 2.97 -7.33 -7.25
CA TYR A 33 3.76 -8.21 -6.40
C TYR A 33 5.25 -7.82 -6.46
N THR A 34 5.93 -7.67 -5.32
CA THR A 34 7.38 -7.38 -5.27
C THR A 34 8.03 -7.86 -3.97
N GLY A 35 9.37 -7.80 -3.88
CA GLY A 35 10.17 -8.19 -2.72
C GLY A 35 10.35 -9.70 -2.49
N GLY A 36 9.88 -10.53 -3.42
CA GLY A 36 10.10 -11.98 -3.44
C GLY A 36 11.21 -12.38 -4.41
N ALA A 37 11.63 -13.65 -4.34
CA ALA A 37 12.73 -14.18 -5.16
C ALA A 37 12.28 -14.80 -6.49
N ARG A 38 10.97 -15.03 -6.67
CA ARG A 38 10.43 -15.75 -7.84
C ARG A 38 10.05 -14.77 -8.94
N ALA A 39 10.72 -14.87 -10.08
CA ALA A 39 10.33 -14.08 -11.24
C ALA A 39 8.93 -14.45 -11.77
N ASN A 40 8.18 -13.45 -12.24
CA ASN A 40 6.84 -13.58 -12.81
C ASN A 40 5.88 -14.44 -11.96
N PRO A 41 5.64 -14.07 -10.69
CA PRO A 41 4.74 -14.83 -9.82
C PRO A 41 3.29 -14.72 -10.30
N THR A 42 2.54 -15.81 -10.20
CA THR A 42 1.06 -15.76 -10.30
C THR A 42 0.44 -15.50 -8.94
N TYR A 43 -0.81 -15.02 -8.90
CA TYR A 43 -1.57 -14.85 -7.66
C TYR A 43 -1.52 -16.10 -6.78
N GLU A 44 -1.71 -17.30 -7.34
CA GLU A 44 -1.68 -18.56 -6.57
C GLU A 44 -0.30 -18.83 -5.97
N ASN A 45 0.78 -18.41 -6.65
CA ASN A 45 2.12 -18.53 -6.10
C ASN A 45 2.30 -17.59 -4.90
N VAL A 46 1.81 -16.35 -4.99
CA VAL A 46 1.91 -15.36 -3.90
C VAL A 46 1.04 -15.76 -2.72
N CYS A 47 -0.21 -16.19 -2.94
CA CYS A 47 -1.11 -16.65 -1.88
C CYS A 47 -0.58 -17.86 -1.11
N SER A 48 0.25 -18.70 -1.74
CA SER A 48 0.90 -19.81 -1.05
C SER A 48 1.99 -19.38 -0.06
N GLY A 49 2.44 -18.11 -0.12
CA GLY A 49 3.56 -17.57 0.67
C GLY A 49 4.94 -18.04 0.19
N ALA A 50 5.02 -18.99 -0.75
CA ALA A 50 6.27 -19.64 -1.15
C ALA A 50 7.22 -18.73 -1.96
N THR A 51 6.75 -17.59 -2.47
CA THR A 51 7.55 -16.71 -3.32
C THR A 51 8.30 -15.62 -2.56
N GLY A 52 7.84 -15.29 -1.34
CA GLY A 52 8.31 -14.14 -0.57
C GLY A 52 7.76 -12.78 -1.03
N HIS A 53 6.98 -12.73 -2.12
CA HIS A 53 6.38 -11.47 -2.57
C HIS A 53 5.36 -10.93 -1.57
N ALA A 54 5.34 -9.60 -1.41
CA ALA A 54 4.24 -8.87 -0.82
C ALA A 54 3.20 -8.52 -1.89
N GLU A 55 1.92 -8.53 -1.51
CA GLU A 55 0.91 -7.72 -2.19
C GLU A 55 1.20 -6.25 -1.93
N VAL A 56 1.34 -5.49 -3.01
CA VAL A 56 1.69 -4.08 -2.97
C VAL A 56 0.86 -3.30 -3.96
N VAL A 57 0.90 -1.98 -3.82
CA VAL A 57 0.42 -1.03 -4.81
C VAL A 57 1.61 -0.22 -5.30
N ASP A 58 1.83 -0.26 -6.60
CA ASP A 58 2.79 0.58 -7.31
C ASP A 58 2.13 1.91 -7.68
N ILE A 59 2.62 2.98 -7.07
CA ILE A 59 2.05 4.32 -7.15
C ILE A 59 3.00 5.22 -7.92
N THR A 60 2.51 5.83 -8.99
CA THR A 60 3.13 7.01 -9.60
C THR A 60 2.29 8.24 -9.26
N TYR A 61 2.91 9.30 -8.76
CA TYR A 61 2.23 10.51 -8.31
C TYR A 61 2.90 11.79 -8.84
N ASP A 62 2.14 12.88 -8.89
CA ASP A 62 2.66 14.22 -9.16
C ASP A 62 3.14 14.88 -7.87
N ALA A 63 4.45 14.92 -7.70
CA ALA A 63 5.13 15.53 -6.56
C ALA A 63 4.96 17.06 -6.48
N ASP A 64 4.42 17.70 -7.54
CA ASP A 64 3.99 19.10 -7.47
C ASP A 64 2.62 19.27 -6.77
N VAL A 65 1.85 18.18 -6.62
CA VAL A 65 0.46 18.18 -6.09
C VAL A 65 0.36 17.52 -4.71
N ILE A 66 1.11 16.44 -4.50
CA ILE A 66 1.15 15.70 -3.23
C ILE A 66 2.57 15.22 -2.93
N SER A 67 3.02 15.42 -1.69
CA SER A 67 4.34 14.99 -1.23
C SER A 67 4.34 13.53 -0.77
N LEU A 68 5.51 12.89 -0.80
CA LEU A 68 5.70 11.56 -0.23
C LEU A 68 5.28 11.49 1.25
N ALA A 69 5.58 12.52 2.05
CA ALA A 69 5.18 12.56 3.45
C ALA A 69 3.65 12.48 3.62
N GLU A 70 2.88 13.17 2.78
CA GLU A 70 1.41 13.11 2.81
C GLU A 70 0.87 11.76 2.33
N ILE A 71 1.52 11.13 1.34
CA ILE A 71 1.21 9.75 0.92
C ILE A 71 1.41 8.79 2.09
N LEU A 72 2.48 8.95 2.87
CA LEU A 72 2.79 8.11 4.02
C LEU A 72 1.88 8.42 5.23
N ASP A 73 1.45 9.65 5.42
CA ASP A 73 0.45 10.00 6.43
C ASP A 73 -0.86 9.22 6.18
N ILE A 74 -1.27 9.08 4.92
CA ILE A 74 -2.43 8.25 4.54
C ILE A 74 -2.14 6.78 4.82
N PHE A 75 -0.96 6.28 4.41
CA PHE A 75 -0.54 4.89 4.61
C PHE A 75 -0.70 4.46 6.07
N PHE A 76 -0.09 5.19 7.01
CA PHE A 76 -0.14 4.84 8.44
C PHE A 76 -1.53 5.01 9.07
N VAL A 77 -2.51 5.60 8.38
CA VAL A 77 -3.89 5.68 8.87
C VAL A 77 -4.76 4.51 8.40
N ILE A 78 -4.51 3.95 7.21
CA ILE A 78 -5.46 3.04 6.54
C ILE A 78 -5.21 1.54 6.79
N HIS A 79 -4.09 1.19 7.43
CA HIS A 79 -3.78 -0.18 7.87
C HIS A 79 -3.13 -0.17 9.26
N ASP A 80 -2.99 -1.35 9.87
CA ASP A 80 -2.22 -1.55 11.09
C ASP A 80 -0.74 -1.86 10.74
N PRO A 81 0.20 -0.94 11.01
CA PRO A 81 1.63 -1.11 10.73
C PRO A 81 2.38 -1.87 11.83
N THR A 82 1.71 -2.31 12.90
CA THR A 82 2.34 -2.97 14.07
C THR A 82 2.24 -4.49 14.03
N THR A 83 1.43 -5.03 13.11
CA THR A 83 1.22 -6.47 12.96
C THR A 83 2.15 -7.09 11.91
N LEU A 84 3.11 -7.89 12.37
CA LEU A 84 4.04 -8.58 11.47
C LEU A 84 3.32 -9.64 10.61
N ASN A 85 3.49 -9.56 9.29
CA ASN A 85 2.93 -10.53 8.32
C ASN A 85 1.41 -10.74 8.45
N GLN A 86 0.68 -9.69 8.80
CA GLN A 86 -0.77 -9.77 9.00
C GLN A 86 -1.41 -8.39 8.81
N GLN A 87 -2.65 -8.39 8.29
CA GLN A 87 -3.55 -7.24 8.35
C GLN A 87 -4.98 -7.70 8.65
N GLY A 88 -5.45 -7.44 9.87
CA GLY A 88 -6.76 -7.91 10.32
C GLY A 88 -6.85 -9.44 10.23
N ALA A 89 -7.78 -9.95 9.41
CA ALA A 89 -7.98 -11.38 9.18
C ALA A 89 -7.01 -11.98 8.14
N ASP A 90 -6.37 -11.14 7.32
CA ASP A 90 -5.46 -11.57 6.25
C ASP A 90 -4.07 -11.85 6.84
N LYS A 91 -3.64 -13.12 6.81
CA LYS A 91 -2.40 -13.59 7.45
C LYS A 91 -1.45 -14.21 6.44
N GLY A 92 -0.18 -13.82 6.52
CA GLY A 92 0.89 -14.32 5.67
C GLY A 92 1.88 -13.21 5.30
N THR A 93 3.07 -13.63 4.87
CA THR A 93 4.15 -12.71 4.47
C THR A 93 3.77 -11.83 3.29
N GLN A 94 2.81 -12.27 2.48
CA GLN A 94 2.25 -11.47 1.39
C GLN A 94 1.46 -10.25 1.87
N TYR A 95 0.99 -10.25 3.13
CA TYR A 95 0.21 -9.16 3.71
C TYR A 95 1.02 -8.27 4.67
N ARG A 96 2.35 -8.42 4.69
CA ARG A 96 3.22 -7.62 5.55
C ARG A 96 3.13 -6.13 5.22
N SER A 97 3.31 -5.29 6.23
CA SER A 97 3.53 -3.86 6.00
C SER A 97 4.95 -3.63 5.50
N VAL A 98 5.09 -3.02 4.32
CA VAL A 98 6.38 -2.73 3.68
C VAL A 98 6.28 -1.49 2.81
N ILE A 99 7.36 -0.72 2.74
CA ILE A 99 7.52 0.43 1.84
C ILE A 99 8.82 0.22 1.05
N TYR A 100 8.70 0.20 -0.28
CA TYR A 100 9.86 0.12 -1.16
C TYR A 100 10.23 1.48 -1.73
N TYR A 101 11.50 1.87 -1.57
CA TYR A 101 12.03 3.18 -1.97
C TYR A 101 12.93 3.09 -3.21
N GLU A 102 12.92 4.12 -4.06
CA GLU A 102 13.77 4.21 -5.25
C GLU A 102 15.16 4.80 -4.97
N ASN A 103 15.26 5.66 -3.95
CA ASN A 103 16.49 6.39 -3.60
C ASN A 103 16.58 6.69 -2.10
N GLU A 104 17.75 7.13 -1.66
CA GLU A 104 18.04 7.39 -0.25
C GLU A 104 17.25 8.60 0.30
N GLU A 105 16.88 9.57 -0.54
CA GLU A 105 16.02 10.67 -0.14
C GLU A 105 14.63 10.18 0.28
N GLN A 106 14.02 9.28 -0.50
CA GLN A 106 12.75 8.64 -0.15
C GLN A 106 12.89 7.82 1.13
N LYS A 107 13.95 7.01 1.25
CA LYS A 107 14.22 6.22 2.46
C LYS A 107 14.23 7.09 3.72
N LYS A 108 14.93 8.23 3.67
CA LYS A 108 14.98 9.17 4.79
C LYS A 108 13.58 9.69 5.15
N VAL A 109 12.78 10.08 4.17
CA VAL A 109 11.39 10.54 4.40
C VAL A 109 10.54 9.43 5.00
N ILE A 110 10.74 8.18 4.60
CA ILE A 110 10.04 7.01 5.14
C ILE A 110 10.40 6.80 6.61
N GLU A 111 11.69 6.80 6.95
CA GLU A 111 12.17 6.64 8.33
C GLU A 111 11.66 7.77 9.24
N GLU A 112 11.67 9.02 8.76
CA GLU A 112 11.11 10.17 9.46
C GLU A 112 9.59 10.02 9.66
N SER A 113 8.87 9.50 8.66
CA SER A 113 7.43 9.26 8.74
C SER A 113 7.10 8.14 9.74
N ILE A 114 7.86 7.05 9.77
CA ILE A 114 7.71 5.99 10.79
C ILE A 114 7.89 6.59 12.19
N ALA A 115 8.95 7.37 12.41
CA ALA A 115 9.21 8.02 13.69
C ALA A 115 8.09 8.99 14.09
N LYS A 116 7.58 9.78 13.14
CA LYS A 116 6.44 10.69 13.35
C LYS A 116 5.19 9.94 13.80
N HIS A 117 4.87 8.80 13.19
CA HIS A 117 3.63 8.06 13.46
C HIS A 117 3.72 7.11 14.64
N GLN A 118 4.92 6.69 15.06
CA GLN A 118 5.10 5.72 16.14
C GLN A 118 4.33 6.09 17.42
N ASN A 119 4.26 7.37 17.80
CA ASN A 119 3.54 7.82 18.99
C ASN A 119 2.01 7.63 18.90
N GLY A 120 1.47 7.42 17.69
CA GLY A 120 0.06 7.10 17.47
C GLY A 120 -0.28 5.62 17.69
N PHE A 121 0.73 4.76 17.88
CA PHE A 121 0.58 3.33 18.07
C PHE A 121 1.12 2.90 19.44
N ALA A 122 0.38 2.04 20.13
CA ALA A 122 0.84 1.45 21.39
C ALA A 122 1.99 0.47 21.16
N ASP A 123 1.90 -0.31 20.08
CA ASP A 123 2.91 -1.27 19.68
C ASP A 123 3.92 -0.64 18.70
N THR A 124 5.11 -1.23 18.62
CA THR A 124 6.16 -0.77 17.70
C THR A 124 5.73 -0.99 16.25
N ILE A 125 5.94 0.02 15.40
CA ILE A 125 5.76 -0.11 13.96
C ILE A 125 6.79 -1.11 13.43
N VAL A 126 6.31 -2.15 12.74
CA VAL A 126 7.12 -3.21 12.14
C VAL A 126 7.17 -3.12 10.61
N THR A 127 6.75 -1.99 10.04
CA THR A 127 6.82 -1.72 8.61
C THR A 127 8.24 -1.88 8.10
N GLU A 128 8.42 -2.78 7.14
CA GLU A 128 9.69 -3.00 6.46
C GLU A 128 10.01 -1.82 5.53
N VAL A 129 11.28 -1.39 5.50
CA VAL A 129 11.78 -0.34 4.59
C VAL A 129 12.89 -0.95 3.74
N SER A 130 12.62 -1.15 2.45
CA SER A 130 13.49 -1.92 1.55
C SER A 130 13.71 -1.19 0.22
N PRO A 131 14.87 -1.35 -0.44
CA PRO A 131 15.06 -0.79 -1.78
C PRO A 131 14.10 -1.44 -2.77
N LEU A 132 13.61 -0.66 -3.73
CA LEU A 132 12.72 -1.14 -4.78
C LEU A 132 13.43 -2.14 -5.68
N GLY A 133 12.85 -3.34 -5.79
CA GLY A 133 13.26 -4.38 -6.71
C GLY A 133 12.37 -4.44 -7.94
N GLU A 134 12.31 -5.61 -8.59
CA GLU A 134 11.41 -5.83 -9.72
C GLU A 134 9.95 -5.87 -9.25
N VAL A 135 9.07 -5.15 -9.95
CA VAL A 135 7.64 -5.08 -9.68
C VAL A 135 6.90 -5.86 -10.75
N TYR A 136 6.09 -6.83 -10.34
CA TYR A 136 5.25 -7.61 -11.24
C TYR A 136 3.80 -7.15 -11.10
N PRO A 137 3.22 -6.47 -12.10
CA PRO A 137 1.81 -6.13 -12.08
C PRO A 137 0.94 -7.37 -11.87
N ALA A 138 -0.02 -7.26 -10.96
CA ALA A 138 -1.00 -8.31 -10.74
C ALA A 138 -1.94 -8.43 -11.96
N GLU A 139 -2.59 -9.57 -12.06
CA GLU A 139 -3.46 -9.91 -13.17
C GLU A 139 -4.58 -8.85 -13.35
N PRO A 140 -5.09 -8.64 -14.59
CA PRO A 140 -6.04 -7.57 -14.87
C PRO A 140 -7.31 -7.58 -14.00
N TYR A 141 -7.72 -8.75 -13.51
CA TYR A 141 -8.90 -8.88 -12.65
C TYR A 141 -8.67 -8.39 -11.21
N HIS A 142 -7.42 -8.18 -10.78
CA HIS A 142 -7.08 -7.54 -9.51
C HIS A 142 -7.04 -6.01 -9.58
N GLN A 143 -7.00 -5.45 -10.79
CA GLN A 143 -6.91 -4.00 -10.98
C GLN A 143 -8.29 -3.37 -10.84
N ASN A 144 -8.36 -2.23 -10.14
CA ASN A 144 -9.58 -1.49 -9.90
C ASN A 144 -10.68 -2.34 -9.23
N TYR A 145 -10.28 -3.29 -8.39
CA TYR A 145 -11.17 -4.37 -7.93
C TYR A 145 -12.38 -3.83 -7.17
N TYR A 146 -12.17 -2.90 -6.24
CA TYR A 146 -13.25 -2.32 -5.42
C TYR A 146 -14.34 -1.66 -6.27
N ASN A 147 -13.95 -0.84 -7.25
CA ASN A 147 -14.92 -0.13 -8.10
C ASN A 147 -15.71 -1.09 -8.99
N LEU A 148 -15.10 -2.19 -9.42
CA LEU A 148 -15.75 -3.22 -10.25
C LEU A 148 -16.60 -4.20 -9.43
N ASN A 149 -16.34 -4.32 -8.11
CA ASN A 149 -16.91 -5.35 -7.25
C ASN A 149 -17.45 -4.80 -5.93
N ALA A 150 -17.90 -3.54 -5.88
CA ALA A 150 -18.22 -2.85 -4.64
C ALA A 150 -19.25 -3.58 -3.76
N GLN A 151 -20.16 -4.36 -4.37
CA GLN A 151 -21.21 -5.12 -3.67
C GLN A 151 -20.72 -6.44 -3.04
N GLN A 152 -19.47 -6.85 -3.29
CA GLN A 152 -18.92 -8.06 -2.68
C GLN A 152 -18.76 -7.89 -1.17
N GLY A 153 -18.97 -8.99 -0.42
CA GLY A 153 -18.89 -8.97 1.04
C GLY A 153 -17.56 -8.46 1.57
N TYR A 154 -16.43 -8.86 0.97
CA TYR A 154 -15.10 -8.36 1.34
C TYR A 154 -14.97 -6.84 1.12
N CYS A 155 -15.47 -6.31 0.00
CA CYS A 155 -15.47 -4.89 -0.28
C CYS A 155 -16.28 -4.11 0.77
N GLN A 156 -17.44 -4.60 1.15
CA GLN A 156 -18.32 -3.94 2.13
C GLN A 156 -17.75 -3.99 3.55
N VAL A 157 -17.17 -5.11 3.96
CA VAL A 157 -16.74 -5.33 5.36
C VAL A 157 -15.30 -4.87 5.61
N VAL A 158 -14.43 -4.90 4.60
CA VAL A 158 -12.99 -4.63 4.76
C VAL A 158 -12.55 -3.35 4.05
N ILE A 159 -12.93 -3.17 2.78
CA ILE A 159 -12.44 -2.03 1.97
C ILE A 159 -13.21 -0.74 2.29
N ALA A 160 -14.54 -0.79 2.30
CA ALA A 160 -15.39 0.39 2.50
C ALA A 160 -15.10 1.13 3.83
N PRO A 161 -14.90 0.45 4.98
CA PRO A 161 -14.52 1.14 6.21
C PRO A 161 -13.16 1.85 6.12
N LYS A 162 -12.18 1.27 5.42
CA LYS A 162 -10.87 1.91 5.20
C LYS A 162 -10.98 3.13 4.30
N LEU A 163 -11.76 3.04 3.23
CA LEU A 163 -12.04 4.17 2.35
C LEU A 163 -12.77 5.29 3.08
N GLN A 164 -13.78 4.97 3.89
CA GLN A 164 -14.48 5.94 4.71
C GLN A 164 -13.55 6.61 5.73
N LYS A 165 -12.68 5.85 6.40
CA LYS A 165 -11.67 6.38 7.31
C LYS A 165 -10.78 7.39 6.60
N PHE A 166 -10.27 7.06 5.41
CA PHE A 166 -9.51 7.98 4.58
C PHE A 166 -10.29 9.27 4.26
N MET A 167 -11.53 9.16 3.76
CA MET A 167 -12.35 10.32 3.40
C MET A 167 -12.64 11.24 4.58
N MET A 168 -12.80 10.68 5.79
CA MET A 168 -13.05 11.46 7.01
C MET A 168 -11.78 12.10 7.57
N THR A 169 -10.63 11.42 7.47
CA THR A 169 -9.36 11.90 8.03
C THR A 169 -8.65 12.89 7.10
N PHE A 170 -8.77 12.73 5.79
CA PHE A 170 -8.06 13.52 4.78
C PHE A 170 -8.98 14.10 3.69
N PRO A 171 -10.07 14.81 4.05
CA PRO A 171 -11.02 15.34 3.07
C PRO A 171 -10.37 16.28 2.04
N GLU A 172 -9.31 17.00 2.43
CA GLU A 172 -8.55 17.89 1.56
C GLU A 172 -7.62 17.16 0.59
N LYS A 173 -7.43 15.85 0.73
CA LYS A 173 -6.63 15.00 -0.16
C LYS A 173 -7.47 14.21 -1.16
N LEU A 174 -8.80 14.33 -1.11
CA LEU A 174 -9.69 13.72 -2.09
C LEU A 174 -9.45 14.32 -3.47
N GLY A 175 -9.42 13.47 -4.50
CA GLY A 175 -9.15 13.84 -5.90
C GLY A 175 -9.97 13.06 -6.91
#